data_AF-A0A024UKC8-F1
#
_entry.id   AF-A0A024UKC8-F1
#
_cell.length_a   1.000
_cell.length_b   1.000
_cell.length_c   1.000
_cell.angle_alpha   90.00
_cell.angle_beta   90.00
_cell.angle_gamma   90.00
#
_symmetry.space_group_name_H-M   'P 1'
#
loop_
_entity.id
_entity.type
_entity.pdbx_description
1 polymer ?
#
loop_
_entity_poly.entity_id
_entity_poly.type
_entity_poly.pdbx_seq_one_letter_code
_entity_poly.pdbx_strand_id
1 'polypeptide(L)'
;MFTPYAVEKQGPTQSTRKLGTSVSWQQKCDRQRQKQEKKDRTSLHGLQRQLANQALSKEDRRMVEVKIVEALKGMYKRQQEALINEEIEREHKRYITMGLEKSIMGKARLKRQFDVDRGHHRSQIERIREECNMSLAAIMTKFNMLR
;
A
#
# COMPACT_ATOMS: atom_id res chain seq x y z
N MET A 1 62.95 24.78 -21.06
CA MET A 1 63.01 23.49 -20.36
C MET A 1 61.61 22.88 -20.41
N PHE A 2 61.41 21.85 -21.24
CA PHE A 2 60.13 21.16 -21.42
C PHE A 2 60.20 19.82 -20.69
N THR A 3 59.33 19.61 -19.70
CA THR A 3 59.08 18.30 -19.08
C THR A 3 57.94 17.60 -19.82
N PRO A 4 58.14 16.40 -20.39
CA PRO A 4 57.05 15.65 -21.00
C PRO A 4 56.26 14.92 -19.90
N TYR A 5 55.01 15.31 -19.69
CA TYR A 5 54.09 14.50 -18.89
C TYR A 5 53.72 13.25 -19.69
N ALA A 6 53.90 12.12 -19.03
CA ALA A 6 53.70 10.78 -19.54
C ALA A 6 52.27 10.61 -20.10
N VAL A 7 52.20 10.00 -21.28
CA VAL A 7 50.97 9.48 -21.86
C VAL A 7 50.45 8.40 -20.91
N GLU A 8 49.49 8.77 -20.07
CA GLU A 8 48.73 7.80 -19.28
C GLU A 8 48.04 6.83 -20.23
N LYS A 9 48.33 5.55 -20.00
CA LYS A 9 47.77 4.40 -20.70
C LYS A 9 46.25 4.54 -20.74
N GLN A 10 45.68 4.69 -21.93
CA GLN A 10 44.25 4.46 -22.14
C GLN A 10 43.95 3.03 -21.70
N GLY A 11 43.33 2.88 -20.54
CA GLY A 11 42.78 1.61 -20.09
C GLY A 11 41.74 1.13 -21.11
N PRO A 12 41.64 -0.17 -21.39
CA PRO A 12 40.62 -0.66 -22.30
C PRO A 12 39.26 -0.55 -21.61
N THR A 13 38.53 0.54 -21.88
CA THR A 13 37.08 0.61 -21.61
C THR A 13 36.35 -0.20 -22.66
N GLN A 14 36.55 -1.52 -22.66
CA GLN A 14 35.76 -2.45 -23.45
C GLN A 14 35.15 -3.45 -22.48
N SER A 15 33.84 -3.33 -22.26
CA SER A 15 33.06 -4.32 -21.54
C SER A 15 33.17 -5.66 -22.28
N THR A 16 34.04 -6.55 -21.80
CA THR A 16 34.19 -7.94 -22.26
C THR A 16 33.07 -8.83 -21.71
N ARG A 17 31.83 -8.33 -21.65
CA ARG A 17 30.68 -9.19 -21.38
C ARG A 17 30.37 -9.99 -22.64
N LYS A 18 30.56 -11.32 -22.56
CA LYS A 18 30.10 -12.25 -23.60
C LYS A 18 28.64 -11.91 -23.97
N LEU A 19 28.37 -11.81 -25.27
CA LEU A 19 27.06 -11.57 -25.92
C LEU A 19 25.99 -12.64 -25.61
N GLY A 20 26.15 -13.45 -24.55
CA GLY A 20 25.11 -14.31 -23.96
C GLY A 20 24.35 -13.64 -22.80
N THR A 21 24.71 -12.41 -22.42
CA THR A 21 24.06 -11.65 -21.34
C THR A 21 22.92 -10.74 -21.80
N SER A 22 22.81 -10.40 -23.09
CA SER A 22 21.69 -9.61 -23.61
C SER A 22 20.39 -10.42 -23.64
N VAL A 23 20.46 -11.70 -24.06
CA VAL A 23 19.30 -12.60 -24.12
C VAL A 23 18.74 -12.90 -22.72
N SER A 24 19.59 -13.07 -21.71
CA SER A 24 19.16 -13.28 -20.32
C SER A 24 18.63 -12.00 -19.67
N TRP A 25 19.16 -10.83 -20.03
CA TRP A 25 18.62 -9.54 -19.60
C TRP A 25 17.25 -9.26 -20.21
N GLN A 26 17.09 -9.50 -21.51
CA GLN A 26 15.82 -9.32 -22.22
C GLN A 26 14.74 -10.26 -21.67
N GLN A 27 15.06 -11.54 -21.47
CA GLN A 27 14.17 -12.50 -20.82
C GLN A 27 13.79 -12.08 -19.38
N LYS A 28 14.72 -11.47 -18.63
CA LYS A 28 14.43 -10.95 -17.29
C LYS A 28 13.51 -9.73 -17.35
N CYS A 29 13.74 -8.81 -18.29
CA CYS A 29 12.87 -7.67 -18.54
C CYS A 29 11.48 -8.10 -18.98
N ASP A 30 11.35 -9.06 -19.90
CA ASP A 30 10.07 -9.60 -20.37
C ASP A 30 9.33 -10.30 -19.23
N ARG A 31 10.03 -11.10 -18.42
CA ARG A 31 9.46 -11.72 -17.23
C ARG A 31 8.99 -10.69 -16.20
N GLN A 32 9.73 -9.59 -16.01
CA GLN A 32 9.31 -8.49 -15.14
C GLN A 32 8.08 -7.78 -15.71
N ARG A 33 8.05 -7.51 -17.01
CA ARG A 33 6.91 -6.88 -17.69
C ARG A 33 5.66 -7.76 -17.58
N GLN A 34 5.76 -9.06 -17.86
CA GLN A 34 4.66 -10.00 -17.67
C GLN A 34 4.19 -10.08 -16.21
N LYS A 35 5.11 -10.05 -15.24
CA LYS A 35 4.75 -9.99 -13.82
C LYS A 35 4.01 -8.70 -13.48
N GLN A 36 4.46 -7.57 -14.02
CA GLN A 36 3.82 -6.27 -13.79
C GLN A 36 2.44 -6.21 -14.45
N GLU A 37 2.31 -6.65 -15.70
CA GLU A 37 1.02 -6.73 -16.39
C GLU A 37 0.02 -7.63 -15.64
N LYS A 38 0.48 -8.76 -15.09
CA LYS A 38 -0.36 -9.62 -14.26
C LYS A 38 -0.81 -8.91 -12.98
N LYS A 39 0.09 -8.21 -12.29
CA LYS A 39 -0.24 -7.41 -11.10
C LYS A 39 -1.19 -6.27 -11.43
N ASP A 40 -0.98 -5.59 -12.55
CA ASP A 40 -1.82 -4.49 -12.99
C ASP A 40 -3.23 -5.02 -13.29
N ARG A 41 -3.36 -6.15 -13.99
CA ARG A 41 -4.66 -6.79 -14.28
C ARG A 41 -5.45 -7.19 -13.03
N THR A 42 -4.78 -7.51 -11.93
CA THR A 42 -5.42 -7.85 -10.65
C THR A 42 -5.53 -6.66 -9.70
N SER A 43 -4.88 -5.54 -10.00
CA SER A 43 -5.01 -4.30 -9.23
C SER A 43 -6.40 -3.68 -9.40
N LEU A 44 -6.85 -2.92 -8.40
CA LEU A 44 -8.11 -2.18 -8.47
C LEU A 44 -8.19 -1.31 -9.74
N HIS A 45 -7.10 -0.61 -10.07
CA HIS A 45 -7.01 0.24 -11.23
C HIS A 45 -7.13 -0.56 -12.55
N GLY A 46 -6.45 -1.71 -12.64
CA GLY A 46 -6.57 -2.55 -13.83
C GLY A 46 -7.94 -3.21 -13.97
N LEU A 47 -8.59 -3.58 -12.87
CA LEU A 47 -9.97 -4.07 -12.88
C LEU A 47 -10.95 -2.97 -13.33
N GLN A 48 -10.78 -1.73 -12.85
CA GLN A 48 -11.57 -0.58 -13.32
C GLN A 48 -11.37 -0.33 -14.82
N ARG A 49 -10.14 -0.45 -15.32
CA ARG A 49 -9.83 -0.33 -16.76
C ARG A 49 -10.47 -1.46 -17.58
N GLN A 50 -10.51 -2.69 -17.05
CA GLN A 50 -11.22 -3.80 -17.69
C GLN A 50 -12.72 -3.54 -17.73
N LEU A 51 -13.30 -3.01 -16.65
CA LEU A 51 -14.73 -2.69 -16.57
C LEU A 51 -15.14 -1.61 -17.58
N ALA A 52 -14.26 -0.65 -17.86
CA ALA A 52 -14.48 0.40 -18.84
C ALA A 52 -14.49 -0.11 -20.29
N ASN A 53 -14.02 -1.34 -20.55
CA ASN A 53 -14.09 -1.94 -21.87
C ASN A 53 -15.55 -2.26 -22.26
N GLN A 54 -16.02 -1.67 -23.36
CA GLN A 54 -17.38 -1.87 -23.86
C GLN A 54 -17.56 -3.21 -24.56
N ALA A 55 -16.48 -3.84 -25.04
CA ALA A 55 -16.52 -5.14 -25.71
C ALA A 55 -16.59 -6.32 -24.73
N LEU A 56 -16.64 -6.06 -23.42
CA LEU A 56 -16.68 -7.09 -22.39
C LEU A 56 -18.06 -7.78 -22.37
N SER A 57 -18.08 -9.11 -22.28
CA SER A 57 -19.32 -9.86 -22.14
C SER A 57 -20.04 -9.51 -20.82
N LYS A 58 -21.35 -9.77 -20.73
CA LYS A 58 -22.11 -9.52 -19.50
C LYS A 58 -21.59 -10.35 -18.32
N GLU A 59 -21.19 -11.59 -18.56
CA GLU A 59 -20.65 -12.50 -17.54
C GLU A 59 -19.27 -12.04 -17.07
N ASP A 60 -18.37 -11.69 -18.00
CA ASP A 60 -17.05 -11.15 -17.68
C ASP A 60 -17.14 -9.82 -16.93
N ARG A 61 -18.09 -8.96 -17.32
CA ARG A 61 -18.36 -7.72 -16.60
C ARG A 61 -18.76 -7.98 -15.16
N ARG A 62 -19.68 -8.90 -14.91
CA ARG A 62 -20.09 -9.28 -13.56
C ARG A 62 -18.93 -9.86 -12.75
N MET A 63 -18.08 -10.69 -13.35
CA MET A 63 -16.88 -11.20 -12.69
C MET A 63 -15.90 -10.07 -12.30
N VAL A 64 -15.69 -9.09 -13.19
CA VAL A 64 -14.81 -7.95 -12.92
C VAL A 64 -15.38 -7.08 -11.79
N GLU A 65 -16.70 -6.84 -11.77
CA GLU A 65 -17.36 -6.11 -10.68
C GLU A 65 -17.16 -6.80 -9.33
N VAL A 66 -17.31 -8.13 -9.26
CA VAL A 66 -17.08 -8.91 -8.03
C VAL A 66 -15.63 -8.75 -7.55
N LYS A 67 -14.67 -8.89 -8.47
CA LYS A 67 -13.24 -8.72 -8.14
C LYS A 67 -12.93 -7.32 -7.63
N ILE A 68 -13.59 -6.28 -8.16
CA ILE A 68 -13.44 -4.90 -7.66
C ILE A 68 -13.93 -4.81 -6.21
N VAL A 69 -15.11 -5.37 -5.91
CA VAL A 69 -15.67 -5.36 -4.55
C VAL A 69 -14.78 -6.12 -3.57
N GLU A 70 -14.25 -7.29 -3.95
CA GLU A 70 -13.31 -8.06 -3.14
C GLU A 70 -12.00 -7.30 -2.88
N ALA A 71 -11.45 -6.66 -3.91
CA ALA A 71 -10.25 -5.84 -3.77
C ALA A 71 -10.48 -4.68 -2.79
N LEU A 72 -11.61 -3.99 -2.90
CA LEU A 72 -12.00 -2.91 -1.99
C LEU A 72 -12.21 -3.39 -0.56
N LYS A 73 -12.90 -4.52 -0.34
CA LYS A 73 -13.03 -5.16 0.98
C LYS A 73 -11.67 -5.41 1.61
N GLY A 74 -10.75 -6.00 0.84
CA GLY A 74 -9.40 -6.28 1.31
C GLY A 74 -8.58 -5.01 1.58
N MET A 75 -8.80 -3.94 0.82
CA MET A 75 -8.16 -2.63 1.08
C MET A 75 -8.69 -1.97 2.36
N TYR A 76 -10.00 -1.86 2.51
CA TYR A 76 -10.63 -1.25 3.69
C TYR A 76 -10.33 -2.04 4.96
N LYS A 77 -10.32 -3.37 4.90
CA LYS A 77 -9.90 -4.21 6.04
C LYS A 77 -8.47 -3.87 6.49
N ARG A 78 -7.52 -3.80 5.55
CA ARG A 78 -6.13 -3.44 5.86
C ARG A 78 -6.00 -2.02 6.42
N GLN A 79 -6.79 -1.08 5.90
CA GLN A 79 -6.83 0.29 6.43
C GLN A 79 -7.33 0.32 7.88
N GLN A 80 -8.40 -0.41 8.19
CA GLN A 80 -8.93 -0.54 9.56
C GLN A 80 -7.92 -1.21 10.49
N GLU A 81 -7.30 -2.31 10.05
CA GLU A 81 -6.25 -3.01 10.81
C GLU A 81 -5.06 -2.10 11.11
N ALA A 82 -4.62 -1.28 10.14
CA ALA A 82 -3.53 -0.33 10.34
C ALA A 82 -3.86 0.69 11.44
N LEU A 83 -5.07 1.26 11.44
CA LEU A 83 -5.50 2.22 12.47
C LEU A 83 -5.59 1.58 13.86
N ILE A 84 -6.05 0.33 13.94
CA ILE A 84 -6.10 -0.42 15.20
C ILE A 84 -4.69 -0.68 15.71
N ASN A 85 -3.77 -1.10 14.82
CA ASN A 85 -2.38 -1.35 15.19
C ASN A 85 -1.67 -0.07 15.67
N GLU A 86 -1.90 1.06 15.00
CA GLU A 86 -1.40 2.36 15.47
C GLU A 86 -1.92 2.69 16.88
N GLU A 87 -3.20 2.40 17.17
CA GLU A 87 -3.76 2.65 18.49
C GLU A 87 -3.18 1.73 19.57
N ILE A 88 -2.87 0.47 19.23
CA ILE A 88 -2.15 -0.45 20.11
C ILE A 88 -0.75 0.10 20.42
N GLU A 89 -0.04 0.62 19.43
CA GLU A 89 1.27 1.26 19.64
C GLU A 89 1.16 2.52 20.53
N ARG A 90 0.11 3.32 20.36
CA ARG A 90 -0.16 4.48 21.22
C ARG A 90 -0.43 4.04 22.66
N GLU A 91 -1.24 3.00 22.89
CA GLU A 91 -1.46 2.44 24.23
C GLU A 91 -0.17 1.93 24.87
N HIS A 92 0.66 1.24 24.11
CA HIS A 92 1.95 0.78 24.62
C HIS A 92 2.84 1.94 25.07
N LYS A 93 2.90 3.02 24.28
CA LYS A 93 3.62 4.26 24.65
C LYS A 93 3.02 4.88 25.91
N ARG A 94 1.69 5.00 25.99
CA ARG A 94 0.99 5.54 27.16
C ARG A 94 1.28 4.75 28.43
N TYR A 95 1.29 3.42 28.34
CA TYR A 95 1.66 2.54 29.46
C TYR A 95 3.08 2.81 29.96
N ILE A 96 4.06 2.89 29.05
CA ILE A 96 5.45 3.24 29.39
C ILE A 96 5.50 4.62 30.04
N THR A 97 4.87 5.63 29.46
CA THR A 97 4.87 7.00 30.00
C THR A 97 4.26 7.06 31.41
N MET A 98 3.15 6.36 31.65
CA MET A 98 2.54 6.24 32.99
C MET A 98 3.47 5.57 34.01
N GLY A 99 4.23 4.57 33.58
CA GLY A 99 5.18 3.85 34.43
C GLY A 99 6.39 4.70 34.82
N LEU A 100 6.84 5.59 33.91
CA LEU A 100 7.98 6.48 34.13
C LEU A 100 7.64 7.69 35.03
N GLU A 101 6.38 8.14 35.03
CA GLU A 101 5.94 9.24 35.87
C GLU A 101 5.97 8.85 37.36
N LYS A 102 6.68 9.61 38.18
CA LYS A 102 6.83 9.32 39.63
C LYS A 102 5.82 10.09 40.47
N SER A 103 5.37 11.26 40.01
CA SER A 103 4.45 12.12 40.75
C SER A 103 3.02 11.61 40.66
N ILE A 104 2.32 11.53 41.79
CA ILE A 104 0.89 11.19 41.83
C ILE A 104 0.07 12.22 41.03
N MET A 105 0.38 13.51 41.17
CA MET A 105 -0.27 14.57 40.40
C MET A 105 0.07 14.48 38.91
N GLY A 106 1.31 14.13 38.57
CA GLY A 106 1.74 13.88 37.20
C GLY A 106 0.95 12.75 36.55
N LYS A 107 0.81 11.61 37.25
CA LYS A 107 0.00 10.46 36.81
C LYS A 107 -1.47 10.82 36.60
N ALA A 108 -2.05 11.60 37.50
CA ALA A 108 -3.44 12.04 37.38
C ALA A 108 -3.66 12.93 36.15
N ARG A 109 -2.71 13.84 35.85
CA ARG A 109 -2.76 14.69 34.66
C ARG A 109 -2.59 13.88 33.37
N LEU A 110 -1.61 12.99 33.31
CA LEU A 110 -1.39 12.10 32.16
C LEU A 110 -2.60 11.21 31.91
N LYS A 111 -3.20 10.65 32.96
CA LYS A 111 -4.41 9.83 32.83
C LYS A 111 -5.55 10.61 32.15
N ARG A 112 -5.83 11.83 32.60
CA ARG A 112 -6.87 12.68 31.99
C ARG A 112 -6.58 12.98 30.52
N GLN A 113 -5.32 13.31 30.20
CA GLN A 113 -4.91 13.55 28.82
C GLN A 113 -5.12 12.29 27.96
N PHE A 114 -4.65 11.13 28.43
CA PHE A 114 -4.78 9.87 27.72
C PHE A 114 -6.23 9.43 27.54
N ASP A 115 -7.11 9.71 28.50
CA ASP A 115 -8.54 9.42 28.35
C ASP A 115 -9.20 10.27 27.26
N VAL A 116 -8.79 11.55 27.13
CA VAL A 116 -9.22 12.42 26.03
C VAL A 116 -8.70 11.90 24.68
N ASP A 117 -7.40 11.58 24.61
CA ASP A 117 -6.77 11.08 23.39
C ASP A 117 -7.39 9.75 22.92
N ARG A 118 -7.71 8.83 23.86
CA ARG A 118 -8.43 7.59 23.57
C ARG A 118 -9.81 7.85 22.98
N GLY A 119 -10.56 8.77 23.59
CA GLY A 119 -11.88 9.16 23.08
C GLY A 119 -11.79 9.66 21.65
N HIS A 120 -10.84 10.56 21.39
CA HIS A 120 -10.60 11.11 20.07
C HIS A 120 -10.24 10.05 19.02
N HIS A 121 -9.24 9.21 19.29
CA HIS A 121 -8.80 8.19 18.34
C HIS A 121 -9.84 7.09 18.13
N ARG A 122 -10.57 6.69 19.18
CA ARG A 122 -11.69 5.75 19.05
C ARG A 122 -12.77 6.30 18.12
N SER A 123 -13.16 7.57 18.28
CA SER A 123 -14.13 8.22 17.39
C SER A 123 -13.62 8.31 15.96
N GLN A 124 -12.32 8.56 15.74
CA GLN A 124 -11.73 8.55 14.40
C GLN A 124 -11.77 7.17 13.75
N ILE A 125 -11.43 6.12 14.50
CA ILE A 125 -11.45 4.73 14.01
C ILE A 125 -12.86 4.35 13.58
N GLU A 126 -13.87 4.61 14.42
CA GLU A 126 -15.27 4.29 14.07
C GLU A 126 -15.75 5.10 12.87
N ARG A 127 -15.43 6.40 12.80
CA ARG A 127 -15.77 7.23 11.63
C ARG A 127 -15.19 6.64 10.34
N ILE A 128 -13.90 6.29 10.32
CA ILE A 128 -13.26 5.73 9.12
C ILE A 128 -13.88 4.37 8.78
N ARG A 129 -14.19 3.56 9.78
CA ARG A 129 -14.89 2.28 9.59
C ARG A 129 -16.25 2.47 8.93
N GLU A 130 -17.04 3.44 9.38
CA GLU A 130 -18.32 3.80 8.78
C GLU A 130 -18.16 4.32 7.35
N GLU A 131 -17.19 5.20 7.09
CA GLU A 131 -16.88 5.71 5.76
C GLU A 131 -16.50 4.58 4.79
N CYS A 132 -15.69 3.62 5.22
CA CYS A 132 -15.36 2.41 4.46
C CYS A 132 -16.59 1.56 4.15
N ASN A 133 -17.45 1.32 5.15
CA ASN A 133 -18.66 0.52 5.00
C ASN A 133 -19.65 1.19 4.04
N MET A 134 -19.88 2.50 4.18
CA MET A 134 -20.75 3.26 3.27
C MET A 134 -20.20 3.26 1.84
N SER A 135 -18.89 3.46 1.67
CA SER A 135 -18.24 3.43 0.35
C SER A 135 -18.40 2.06 -0.31
N LEU A 136 -18.24 0.98 0.47
CA LEU A 136 -18.44 -0.38 -0.03
C LEU A 136 -19.90 -0.64 -0.42
N ALA A 137 -20.85 -0.24 0.43
CA ALA A 137 -22.28 -0.38 0.17
C ALA A 137 -22.69 0.38 -1.10
N ALA A 138 -22.23 1.62 -1.27
CA ALA A 138 -22.50 2.43 -2.46
C ALA A 138 -22.01 1.75 -3.76
N ILE A 139 -20.83 1.12 -3.72
CA ILE A 139 -20.26 0.41 -4.87
C ILE A 139 -21.04 -0.88 -5.14
N MET A 140 -21.41 -1.63 -4.11
CA MET A 140 -22.25 -2.82 -4.26
C MET A 140 -23.64 -2.47 -4.82
N THR A 141 -24.24 -1.35 -4.41
CA THR A 141 -25.48 -0.82 -5.01
C THR A 141 -25.28 -0.47 -6.48
N LYS A 142 -24.18 0.22 -6.83
CA LYS A 142 -23.86 0.58 -8.22
C LYS A 142 -23.76 -0.64 -9.13
N PHE A 143 -23.24 -1.75 -8.62
CA PHE A 143 -23.15 -3.02 -9.35
C PHE A 143 -24.40 -3.92 -9.20
N ASN A 144 -25.49 -3.43 -8.60
CA ASN A 144 -26.71 -4.20 -8.35
C ASN A 144 -26.46 -5.52 -7.58
N MET A 145 -25.50 -5.52 -6.64
CA MET A 145 -25.11 -6.69 -5.85
C MET A 145 -25.86 -6.82 -4.52
N LEU A 146 -26.69 -5.83 -4.18
CA LEU A 146 -27.49 -5.79 -2.94
C LEU A 146 -28.98 -6.07 -3.19
N ARG A 147 -29.33 -6.57 -4.37
CA ARG A 147 -30.68 -7.05 -4.70
C ARG A 147 -30.79 -8.55 -4.49
#